data_AF-X1C0L5-F1
#
_entry.id   AF-X1C0L5-F1
#
_cell.length_a   1.000
_cell.length_b   1.000
_cell.length_c   1.000
_cell.angle_alpha   90.00
_cell.angle_beta   90.00
_cell.angle_gamma   90.00
#
_symmetry.space_group_name_H-M   'P 1'
#
loop_
_entity.id
_entity.type
_entity.pdbx_description
1 polymer ?
#
loop_
_entity_poly.entity_id
_entity_poly.type
_entity_poly.pdbx_seq_one_letter_code
_entity_poly.pdbx_strand_id
1 'polypeptide(L)'
;MVVLVIIAIIAYIKYREKQLIREKRILEQKVNERTIEIRKQKTEIENQKDIIEQKNIDITDSIKYAKRIQDAILPSLQVIKDNLKDSFVLYLPKDIVSGDFYWVKEKNESLVIIAADCTGHGVPGAFMSMLGISFLNEIVEKDNITSPEKILNVLRENIVTALRQRGLETESKDGMDMAVCSYNKKLKRLSFAGANNPLYLVRNK
;
A
#
# COMPACT_ATOMS: atom_id res chain seq x y z
N MET A 1 74.34 38.98 -32.18
CA MET A 1 73.38 39.02 -31.05
C MET A 1 71.93 38.82 -31.51
N VAL A 2 71.43 39.61 -32.47
CA VAL A 2 70.03 39.52 -32.97
C VAL A 2 69.67 38.14 -33.54
N VAL A 3 70.54 37.52 -34.34
CA VAL A 3 70.29 36.19 -34.93
C VAL A 3 70.13 35.09 -33.87
N LEU A 4 70.93 35.14 -32.80
CA LEU A 4 70.84 34.17 -31.69
C LEU A 4 69.54 34.31 -30.91
N VAL A 5 69.05 35.54 -30.72
CA VAL A 5 67.77 35.83 -30.08
C VAL A 5 66.61 35.29 -30.93
N ILE A 6 66.66 35.48 -32.26
CA ILE A 6 65.64 34.94 -33.18
C ILE A 6 65.62 33.40 -33.14
N ILE A 7 66.79 32.75 -33.15
CA ILE A 7 66.89 31.29 -33.06
C ILE A 7 66.32 30.79 -31.73
N ALA A 8 66.62 31.46 -30.61
CA ALA A 8 66.10 31.09 -29.30
C ALA A 8 64.57 31.23 -29.22
N ILE A 9 64.00 32.29 -29.81
CA ILE A 9 62.54 32.50 -29.89
C ILE A 9 61.89 31.39 -30.73
N ILE A 10 62.44 31.08 -31.90
CA ILE A 10 61.91 30.01 -32.76
C ILE A 10 61.98 28.64 -32.05
N ALA A 11 63.08 28.36 -31.35
CA ALA A 11 63.25 27.14 -30.57
C ALA A 11 62.22 27.06 -29.43
N TYR A 12 61.98 28.15 -28.71
CA TYR A 12 60.97 28.24 -27.65
C TYR A 12 59.56 28.03 -28.19
N ILE A 13 59.19 28.66 -29.31
CA ILE A 13 57.89 28.49 -29.96
C ILE A 13 57.69 27.02 -30.36
N LYS A 14 58.69 26.40 -31.02
CA LYS A 14 58.63 24.98 -31.40
C LYS A 14 58.53 24.04 -30.18
N TYR A 15 59.18 24.39 -29.06
CA TYR A 15 59.07 23.61 -27.83
C TYR A 15 57.65 23.70 -27.23
N ARG A 16 57.10 24.91 -27.13
CA ARG A 16 55.72 25.14 -26.65
C ARG A 16 54.68 24.46 -27.55
N GLU A 17 54.85 24.54 -28.86
CA GLU A 17 53.99 23.86 -29.84
C GLU A 17 53.98 22.34 -29.62
N LYS A 18 55.16 21.73 -29.43
CA LYS A 18 55.26 20.29 -29.09
C LYS A 18 54.60 19.94 -27.75
N GLN A 19 54.69 20.80 -26.74
CA GLN A 19 53.99 20.58 -25.46
C GLN A 19 52.48 20.67 -25.61
N LEU A 20 51.97 21.69 -26.31
CA LEU A 20 50.53 21.85 -26.58
C LEU A 20 49.95 20.66 -27.34
N ILE A 21 50.68 20.14 -28.34
CA ILE A 21 50.26 18.93 -29.08
C ILE A 21 50.19 17.71 -28.16
N ARG A 22 51.15 17.56 -27.23
CA ARG A 22 51.13 16.46 -26.25
C ARG A 22 49.96 16.58 -25.27
N GLU A 23 49.72 17.76 -24.71
CA GLU A 23 48.59 18.00 -23.81
C GLU A 23 47.25 17.78 -24.51
N LYS A 24 47.09 18.29 -25.73
CA LYS A 24 45.89 18.06 -26.56
C LYS A 24 45.65 16.56 -26.77
N ARG A 25 46.70 15.80 -27.09
CA ARG A 25 46.60 14.33 -27.28
C ARG A 25 46.19 13.60 -25.99
N ILE A 26 46.76 13.98 -24.84
CA ILE A 26 46.39 13.41 -23.53
C ILE A 26 44.94 13.76 -23.19
N LEU A 27 44.51 14.99 -23.46
CA LEU A 27 43.15 15.43 -23.22
C LEU A 27 42.16 14.69 -24.12
N GLU A 28 42.46 14.53 -25.41
CA GLU A 28 41.65 13.74 -26.35
C GLU A 28 41.54 12.27 -25.89
N GLN A 29 42.63 11.67 -25.40
CA GLN A 29 42.59 10.32 -24.81
C GLN A 29 41.69 10.26 -23.58
N LYS A 30 41.84 11.17 -22.62
CA LYS A 30 40.98 11.24 -21.42
C LYS A 30 39.51 11.45 -21.77
N VAL A 31 39.21 12.31 -22.74
CA VAL A 31 37.83 12.55 -23.21
C VAL A 31 37.28 11.27 -23.83
N ASN A 32 38.05 10.56 -24.65
CA ASN A 32 37.62 9.30 -25.24
C ASN A 32 37.39 8.21 -24.20
N GLU A 33 38.30 8.05 -23.23
CA GLU A 33 38.17 7.12 -22.10
C GLU A 33 36.89 7.40 -21.31
N ARG A 34 36.68 8.67 -20.90
CA ARG A 34 35.45 9.08 -20.20
C ARG A 34 34.20 8.89 -21.06
N THR A 35 34.28 9.14 -22.36
CA THR A 35 33.14 8.93 -23.28
C THR A 35 32.76 7.46 -23.36
N ILE A 36 33.74 6.55 -23.39
CA ILE A 36 33.50 5.11 -23.36
C ILE A 36 32.89 4.69 -22.02
N GLU A 37 33.42 5.19 -20.91
CA GLU A 37 32.92 4.89 -19.57
C GLU A 37 31.47 5.37 -19.39
N ILE A 38 31.17 6.62 -19.77
CA ILE A 38 29.81 7.18 -19.72
C ILE A 38 28.85 6.36 -20.58
N ARG A 39 29.26 5.91 -21.78
CA ARG A 39 28.42 5.05 -22.62
C ARG A 39 28.13 3.72 -21.95
N LYS A 40 29.13 3.09 -21.31
CA LYS A 40 28.93 1.84 -20.55
C LYS A 40 27.96 2.04 -19.39
N GLN A 41 28.15 3.08 -18.58
CA GLN A 41 27.27 3.41 -17.47
C GLN A 41 25.84 3.70 -17.93
N LYS A 42 25.68 4.43 -19.05
CA LYS A 42 24.37 4.71 -19.64
C LYS A 42 23.65 3.42 -20.04
N THR A 43 24.33 2.51 -20.73
CA THR A 43 23.75 1.21 -21.10
C THR A 43 23.39 0.38 -19.89
N GLU A 44 24.20 0.40 -18.82
CA GLU A 44 23.88 -0.28 -17.58
C GLU A 44 22.63 0.31 -16.89
N ILE A 45 22.52 1.64 -16.85
CA ILE A 45 21.34 2.33 -16.30
C ILE A 45 20.08 2.01 -17.12
N GLU A 46 20.17 1.98 -18.45
CA GLU A 46 19.06 1.60 -19.33
C GLU A 46 18.60 0.17 -19.03
N ASN A 47 19.53 -0.78 -18.93
CA ASN A 47 19.20 -2.17 -18.58
C ASN A 47 18.56 -2.28 -17.19
N GLN A 48 19.09 -1.55 -16.19
CA GLN A 48 18.51 -1.54 -14.84
C GLN A 48 17.11 -0.95 -14.83
N LYS A 49 16.87 0.11 -15.60
CA LYS A 49 15.55 0.73 -15.75
C LYS A 49 14.55 -0.26 -16.31
N ASP A 50 14.90 -0.97 -17.39
CA ASP A 50 13.99 -1.93 -18.03
C ASP A 50 13.61 -3.07 -17.07
N ILE A 51 14.58 -3.57 -16.27
CA ILE A 51 14.32 -4.57 -15.24
C ILE A 51 13.37 -4.04 -14.15
N ILE A 52 13.57 -2.81 -13.70
CA ILE A 52 12.70 -2.18 -12.68
C ILE A 52 11.29 -1.98 -13.23
N GLU A 53 11.16 -1.52 -14.47
CA GLU A 53 9.87 -1.30 -15.14
C GLU A 53 9.09 -2.61 -15.27
N GLN A 54 9.74 -3.68 -15.72
CA GLN A 54 9.12 -5.00 -15.80
C GLN A 54 8.68 -5.50 -14.42
N LYS A 55 9.54 -5.39 -13.40
CA LYS A 55 9.19 -5.79 -12.03
C LYS A 55 8.01 -4.98 -11.48
N ASN A 56 7.93 -3.69 -11.79
CA ASN A 56 6.83 -2.85 -11.35
C ASN A 56 5.50 -3.28 -11.98
N ILE A 57 5.51 -3.60 -13.28
CA ILE A 57 4.34 -4.15 -13.98
C ILE A 57 3.88 -5.45 -13.31
N ASP A 58 4.79 -6.40 -13.09
CA ASP A 58 4.47 -7.71 -12.51
C ASP A 58 3.89 -7.59 -11.08
N ILE A 59 4.49 -6.72 -10.25
CA ILE A 59 4.02 -6.45 -8.89
C ILE A 59 2.64 -5.78 -8.93
N THR A 60 2.47 -4.77 -9.78
CA THR A 60 1.22 -4.02 -9.91
C THR A 60 0.09 -4.94 -10.35
N ASP A 61 0.32 -5.83 -11.30
CA ASP A 61 -0.69 -6.76 -11.79
C ASP A 61 -1.05 -7.82 -10.74
N SER A 62 -0.07 -8.26 -9.94
CA SER A 62 -0.31 -9.13 -8.78
C SER A 62 -1.20 -8.44 -7.73
N ILE A 63 -0.97 -7.16 -7.44
CA ILE A 63 -1.79 -6.39 -6.49
C ILE A 63 -3.21 -6.15 -7.04
N LYS A 64 -3.35 -5.86 -8.34
CA LYS A 64 -4.67 -5.76 -8.99
C LYS A 64 -5.44 -7.07 -8.91
N TYR A 65 -4.76 -8.21 -9.06
CA TYR A 65 -5.38 -9.52 -8.87
C TYR A 65 -5.85 -9.72 -7.43
N ALA A 66 -5.03 -9.37 -6.44
CA ALA A 66 -5.42 -9.38 -5.03
C ALA A 66 -6.65 -8.49 -4.76
N LYS A 67 -6.73 -7.32 -5.39
CA LYS A 67 -7.93 -6.45 -5.32
C LYS A 67 -9.19 -7.16 -5.80
N ARG A 68 -9.13 -7.91 -6.91
CA ARG A 68 -10.29 -8.67 -7.40
C ARG A 68 -10.78 -9.69 -6.37
N ILE A 69 -9.86 -10.32 -5.65
CA ILE A 69 -10.20 -11.24 -4.56
C ILE A 69 -10.84 -10.47 -3.40
N GLN A 70 -10.24 -9.35 -2.98
CA GLN A 70 -10.77 -8.52 -1.90
C GLN A 70 -12.18 -8.01 -2.22
N ASP A 71 -12.40 -7.49 -3.43
CA ASP A 71 -13.72 -7.01 -3.90
C ASP A 71 -14.77 -8.13 -3.89
N ALA A 72 -14.39 -9.37 -4.21
CA ALA A 72 -15.31 -10.51 -4.25
C ALA A 72 -15.75 -10.99 -2.86
N ILE A 73 -14.97 -10.70 -1.83
CA ILE A 73 -15.24 -11.09 -0.44
C ILE A 73 -16.09 -10.03 0.27
N LEU A 74 -16.01 -8.76 -0.16
CA LEU A 74 -16.85 -7.69 0.38
C LEU A 74 -18.34 -7.95 0.10
N PRO A 75 -19.24 -7.59 1.04
CA PRO A 75 -20.67 -7.71 0.79
C PRO A 75 -21.09 -6.86 -0.40
N SER A 76 -21.96 -7.38 -1.25
CA SER A 76 -22.48 -6.60 -2.37
C SER A 76 -23.31 -5.41 -1.85
N LEU A 77 -23.21 -4.27 -2.53
CA LEU A 77 -24.04 -3.10 -2.23
C LEU A 77 -25.54 -3.39 -2.34
N GLN A 78 -25.92 -4.44 -3.07
CA GLN A 78 -27.31 -4.88 -3.18
C GLN A 78 -27.84 -5.39 -1.84
N VAL A 79 -27.06 -6.19 -1.11
CA VAL A 79 -27.44 -6.67 0.24
C VAL A 79 -27.74 -5.51 1.17
N ILE A 80 -26.97 -4.43 1.06
CA ILE A 80 -27.18 -3.21 1.86
C ILE A 80 -28.48 -2.53 1.47
N LYS A 81 -28.72 -2.31 0.17
CA LYS A 81 -29.94 -1.66 -0.33
C LYS A 81 -31.22 -2.43 -0.05
N ASP A 82 -31.18 -3.76 -0.12
CA ASP A 82 -32.32 -4.63 0.17
C ASP A 82 -32.73 -4.53 1.64
N ASN A 83 -31.77 -4.30 2.52
CA ASN A 83 -31.96 -4.18 3.96
C ASN A 83 -32.22 -2.75 4.43
N LEU A 84 -31.63 -1.76 3.77
CA LEU A 84 -31.64 -0.33 4.10
C LEU A 84 -31.82 0.48 2.81
N LYS A 85 -33.08 0.78 2.46
CA LYS A 85 -33.41 1.45 1.19
C LYS A 85 -32.74 2.82 1.04
N ASP A 86 -32.74 3.61 2.11
CA ASP A 86 -32.17 4.96 2.15
C ASP A 86 -30.78 4.91 2.78
N SER A 87 -29.83 4.27 2.10
CA SER A 87 -28.45 4.10 2.58
C SER A 87 -27.41 4.30 1.48
N PHE A 88 -26.18 4.59 1.90
CA PHE A 88 -25.01 4.62 1.04
C PHE A 88 -23.77 4.11 1.79
N VAL A 89 -22.75 3.72 1.03
CA VAL A 89 -21.42 3.37 1.54
C VAL A 89 -20.42 4.30 0.89
N LEU A 90 -19.61 4.97 1.70
CA LEU A 90 -18.46 5.75 1.21
C LEU A 90 -17.20 4.93 1.48
N TYR A 91 -16.59 4.40 0.42
CA TYR A 91 -15.40 3.56 0.50
C TYR A 91 -14.36 4.04 -0.52
N LEU A 92 -13.33 4.74 -0.02
CA LEU A 92 -12.32 5.45 -0.81
C LEU A 92 -10.91 5.02 -0.35
N PRO A 93 -10.41 3.84 -0.77
CA PRO A 93 -9.12 3.35 -0.32
C PRO A 93 -7.97 4.18 -0.90
N LYS A 94 -6.88 4.32 -0.13
CA LYS A 94 -5.67 5.06 -0.53
C LYS A 94 -4.87 4.33 -1.62
N ASP A 95 -4.70 3.01 -1.46
CA ASP A 95 -3.94 2.15 -2.35
C ASP A 95 -4.88 1.23 -3.17
N ILE A 96 -4.34 0.42 -4.08
CA ILE A 96 -5.13 -0.51 -4.92
C ILE A 96 -5.94 -1.50 -4.06
N VAL A 97 -5.39 -1.90 -2.91
CA VAL A 97 -6.03 -2.75 -1.90
C VAL A 97 -6.04 -2.03 -0.55
N SER A 98 -7.05 -2.30 0.29
CA SER A 98 -7.29 -1.56 1.52
C SER A 98 -7.20 -2.43 2.78
N GLY A 99 -6.80 -1.85 3.91
CA GLY A 99 -7.06 -2.45 5.23
C GLY A 99 -8.50 -2.24 5.68
N ASP A 100 -9.07 -1.10 5.32
CA ASP A 100 -10.44 -0.73 5.66
C ASP A 100 -11.44 -1.63 4.93
N PHE A 101 -12.54 -1.94 5.59
CA PHE A 101 -13.66 -2.63 4.97
C PHE A 101 -14.99 -2.30 5.64
N TYR A 102 -16.07 -2.56 4.91
CA TYR A 102 -17.41 -2.58 5.47
C TYR A 102 -17.97 -4.00 5.38
N TRP A 103 -18.84 -4.35 6.32
CA TRP A 103 -19.47 -5.66 6.35
C TRP A 103 -20.92 -5.55 6.80
N VAL A 104 -21.83 -6.24 6.09
CA VAL A 104 -23.27 -6.19 6.37
C VAL A 104 -23.88 -7.56 6.17
N LYS A 105 -24.67 -8.02 7.16
CA LYS A 105 -25.42 -9.26 7.07
C LYS A 105 -26.67 -9.24 7.93
N GLU A 106 -27.74 -9.82 7.40
CA GLU A 106 -28.94 -10.10 8.18
C GLU A 106 -28.89 -11.51 8.77
N LYS A 107 -29.17 -11.62 10.07
CA LYS A 107 -29.25 -12.88 10.79
C LYS A 107 -30.23 -12.76 11.96
N ASN A 108 -31.13 -13.74 12.12
CA ASN A 108 -32.08 -13.80 13.25
C ASN A 108 -32.81 -12.47 13.51
N GLU A 109 -33.43 -11.90 12.46
CA GLU A 109 -34.16 -10.61 12.48
C GLU A 109 -33.31 -9.38 12.84
N SER A 110 -31.99 -9.56 12.95
CA SER A 110 -31.04 -8.51 13.27
C SER A 110 -30.14 -8.26 12.07
N LEU A 111 -30.04 -6.99 11.66
CA LEU A 111 -29.12 -6.54 10.64
C LEU A 111 -27.84 -6.07 11.30
N VAL A 112 -26.75 -6.79 11.09
CA VAL A 112 -25.42 -6.42 11.57
C VAL A 112 -24.74 -5.58 10.49
N ILE A 113 -24.19 -4.43 10.89
CA ILE A 113 -23.54 -3.45 10.04
C ILE A 113 -22.21 -3.08 10.70
N ILE A 114 -21.12 -3.16 9.93
CA ILE A 114 -19.76 -2.97 10.43
C ILE A 114 -19.01 -2.05 9.47
N ALA A 115 -18.24 -1.14 10.06
CA ALA A 115 -17.17 -0.40 9.40
C ALA A 115 -15.88 -0.61 10.20
N ALA A 116 -14.80 -0.94 9.51
CA ALA A 116 -13.55 -1.34 10.13
C ALA A 116 -12.36 -0.70 9.42
N ASP A 117 -11.34 -0.38 10.20
CA ASP A 117 -10.04 0.14 9.78
C ASP A 117 -8.97 -0.77 10.39
N CYS A 118 -8.28 -1.54 9.55
CA CYS A 118 -7.24 -2.46 9.99
C CYS A 118 -5.89 -1.77 10.07
N THR A 119 -5.04 -2.20 11.00
CA THR A 119 -3.65 -1.72 11.07
C THR A 119 -2.89 -1.99 9.77
N GLY A 120 -2.22 -0.95 9.27
CA GLY A 120 -1.42 -1.00 8.04
C GLY A 120 -2.20 -0.52 6.81
N HIS A 121 -1.53 -0.50 5.65
CA HIS A 121 -2.14 -0.17 4.37
C HIS A 121 -1.50 -1.00 3.25
N GLY A 122 -2.08 -0.95 2.06
CA GLY A 122 -1.65 -1.80 0.95
C GLY A 122 -1.82 -3.29 1.28
N VAL A 123 -0.84 -4.10 0.86
CA VAL A 123 -0.96 -5.57 0.90
C VAL A 123 -1.14 -6.14 2.33
N PRO A 124 -0.36 -5.74 3.35
CA PRO A 124 -0.56 -6.24 4.72
C PRO A 124 -1.96 -5.90 5.28
N GLY A 125 -2.42 -4.67 5.05
CA GLY A 125 -3.76 -4.25 5.46
C GLY A 125 -4.85 -5.10 4.79
N ALA A 126 -4.70 -5.38 3.50
CA ALA A 126 -5.66 -6.21 2.76
C ALA A 126 -5.76 -7.65 3.29
N PHE A 127 -4.66 -8.24 3.76
CA PHE A 127 -4.71 -9.54 4.44
C PHE A 127 -5.47 -9.46 5.77
N MET A 128 -5.24 -8.39 6.55
CA MET A 128 -5.99 -8.15 7.78
C MET A 128 -7.49 -7.98 7.53
N SER A 129 -7.86 -7.24 6.50
CA SER A 129 -9.26 -7.05 6.11
C SER A 129 -9.92 -8.38 5.73
N MET A 130 -9.23 -9.22 4.95
CA MET A 130 -9.73 -10.54 4.53
C MET A 130 -9.91 -11.49 5.72
N LEU A 131 -8.95 -11.51 6.65
CA LEU A 131 -9.08 -12.27 7.91
C LEU A 131 -10.28 -11.79 8.74
N GLY A 132 -10.41 -10.47 8.89
CA GLY A 132 -11.54 -9.86 9.59
C GLY A 132 -12.88 -10.28 9.00
N ILE A 133 -13.04 -10.16 7.68
CA ILE A 133 -14.28 -10.57 6.99
C ILE A 133 -14.53 -12.08 7.14
N SER A 134 -13.51 -12.92 7.02
CA SER A 134 -13.65 -14.36 7.18
C SER A 134 -14.16 -14.73 8.58
N PHE A 135 -13.58 -14.13 9.62
CA PHE A 135 -14.03 -14.36 11.00
C PHE A 135 -15.42 -13.78 11.26
N LEU A 136 -15.78 -12.64 10.68
CA LEU A 136 -17.13 -12.09 10.80
C LEU A 136 -18.18 -13.01 10.18
N ASN A 137 -17.88 -13.62 9.03
CA ASN A 137 -18.75 -14.62 8.42
C ASN A 137 -18.91 -15.83 9.37
N GLU A 138 -17.84 -16.32 10.00
CA GLU A 138 -17.94 -17.40 10.99
C GLU A 138 -18.79 -16.99 12.21
N ILE A 139 -18.45 -15.87 12.85
CA ILE A 139 -19.10 -15.38 14.08
C ILE A 139 -20.60 -15.16 13.88
N VAL A 140 -20.99 -14.51 12.77
CA VAL A 140 -22.39 -14.12 12.55
C VAL A 140 -23.18 -15.22 11.85
N GLU A 141 -22.63 -15.87 10.82
CA GLU A 141 -23.39 -16.84 10.03
C GLU A 141 -23.46 -18.22 10.70
N LYS A 142 -22.31 -18.70 11.21
CA LYS A 142 -22.17 -20.05 11.77
C LYS A 142 -22.50 -20.08 13.26
N ASP A 143 -21.93 -19.15 14.04
CA ASP A 143 -22.12 -19.12 15.50
C ASP A 143 -23.38 -18.34 15.93
N ASN A 144 -24.05 -17.68 14.98
CA ASN A 144 -25.29 -16.92 15.19
C ASN A 144 -25.16 -15.75 16.19
N ILE A 145 -23.95 -15.20 16.34
CA ILE A 145 -23.68 -14.09 17.26
C ILE A 145 -24.01 -12.77 16.55
N THR A 146 -24.99 -12.04 17.07
CA THR A 146 -25.44 -10.76 16.50
C THR A 146 -25.30 -9.58 17.47
N SER A 147 -24.86 -9.81 18.71
CA SER A 147 -24.66 -8.71 19.67
C SER A 147 -23.31 -8.02 19.43
N PRO A 148 -23.29 -6.68 19.28
CA PRO A 148 -22.08 -5.96 18.87
C PRO A 148 -20.85 -6.20 19.75
N GLU A 149 -21.03 -6.22 21.08
CA GLU A 149 -19.95 -6.42 22.04
C GLU A 149 -19.36 -7.83 21.97
N LYS A 150 -20.19 -8.84 21.70
CA LYS A 150 -19.72 -10.22 21.54
C LYS A 150 -18.97 -10.40 20.23
N ILE A 151 -19.46 -9.80 19.14
CA ILE A 151 -18.76 -9.81 17.85
C ILE A 151 -17.34 -9.25 18.01
N LEU A 152 -17.20 -8.08 18.63
CA LEU A 152 -15.89 -7.47 18.85
C LEU A 152 -14.95 -8.35 19.68
N ASN A 153 -15.46 -8.93 20.78
CA ASN A 153 -14.64 -9.77 21.65
C ASN A 153 -14.21 -11.06 20.96
N VAL A 154 -15.13 -11.79 20.31
CA VAL A 154 -14.78 -13.04 19.62
C VAL A 154 -13.84 -12.77 18.45
N LEU A 155 -14.08 -11.69 17.70
CA LEU A 155 -13.20 -11.30 16.60
C LEU A 155 -11.78 -11.00 17.09
N ARG A 156 -11.65 -10.27 18.21
CA ARG A 156 -10.36 -10.01 18.85
C ARG A 156 -9.63 -11.31 19.19
N GLU A 157 -10.29 -12.25 19.87
CA GLU A 157 -9.69 -13.53 20.23
C GLU A 157 -9.23 -14.33 18.99
N ASN A 158 -10.04 -14.33 17.93
CA ASN A 158 -9.71 -14.99 16.67
C ASN A 158 -8.47 -14.36 16.00
N ILE A 159 -8.38 -13.03 15.97
CA ILE A 159 -7.23 -12.31 15.39
C ILE A 159 -5.96 -12.56 16.21
N VAL A 160 -6.02 -12.41 17.54
CA VAL A 160 -4.88 -12.66 18.44
C VAL A 160 -4.36 -14.09 18.27
N THR A 161 -5.28 -15.06 18.20
CA THR A 161 -4.96 -16.47 18.00
C THR A 161 -4.33 -16.73 16.63
N ALA A 162 -4.94 -16.20 15.57
CA ALA A 162 -4.49 -16.42 14.19
C ALA A 162 -3.10 -15.81 13.94
N LEU A 163 -2.83 -14.64 14.52
CA LEU A 163 -1.54 -13.95 14.39
C LEU A 163 -0.52 -14.38 15.45
N ARG A 164 -0.90 -15.28 16.37
CA ARG A 164 -0.04 -15.79 17.45
C ARG A 164 0.57 -14.69 18.30
N GLN A 165 -0.19 -13.63 18.58
CA GLN A 165 0.24 -12.54 19.44
C GLN A 165 0.24 -13.03 20.91
N ARG A 166 1.43 -13.30 21.44
CA ARG A 166 1.66 -13.77 22.82
C ARG A 166 1.94 -12.61 23.80
N GLY A 167 1.95 -11.37 23.32
CA GLY A 167 2.14 -10.18 24.15
C GLY A 167 3.61 -9.88 24.47
N LEU A 168 4.53 -10.39 23.65
CA LEU A 168 5.95 -10.08 23.73
C LEU A 168 6.22 -8.71 23.08
N GLU A 169 7.17 -7.93 23.61
CA GLU A 169 7.48 -6.58 23.09
C GLU A 169 7.92 -6.56 21.62
N THR A 170 8.40 -7.70 21.10
CA THR A 170 8.90 -7.84 19.73
C THR A 170 7.83 -8.24 18.70
N GLU A 171 6.59 -8.50 19.12
CA GLU A 171 5.52 -8.93 18.23
C GLU A 171 4.77 -7.76 17.59
N SER A 172 4.29 -7.95 16.36
CA SER A 172 3.45 -6.95 15.69
C SER A 172 2.09 -6.83 16.39
N LYS A 173 1.71 -5.60 16.73
CA LYS A 173 0.42 -5.27 17.35
C LYS A 173 -0.65 -5.05 16.27
N ASP A 174 -0.74 -5.99 15.34
CA ASP A 174 -1.72 -5.91 14.26
C ASP A 174 -3.14 -6.13 14.81
N GLY A 175 -4.08 -5.32 14.35
CA GLY A 175 -5.44 -5.29 14.85
C GLY A 175 -6.36 -4.49 13.95
N MET A 176 -7.48 -4.04 14.50
CA MET A 176 -8.42 -3.19 13.78
C MET A 176 -9.27 -2.36 14.73
N ASP A 177 -9.54 -1.14 14.30
CA ASP A 177 -10.56 -0.28 14.86
C ASP A 177 -11.87 -0.60 14.15
N MET A 178 -12.98 -0.68 14.89
CA MET A 178 -14.23 -1.20 14.33
C MET A 178 -15.44 -0.60 15.01
N ALA A 179 -16.42 -0.20 14.22
CA ALA A 179 -17.76 0.15 14.67
C ALA A 179 -18.72 -0.98 14.29
N VAL A 180 -19.45 -1.52 15.27
CA VAL A 180 -20.43 -2.60 15.06
C VAL A 180 -21.81 -2.12 15.50
N CYS A 181 -22.75 -2.15 14.57
CA CYS A 181 -24.16 -1.90 14.79
C CYS A 181 -24.96 -3.17 14.58
N SER A 182 -25.94 -3.42 15.44
CA SER A 182 -26.92 -4.49 15.29
C SER A 182 -28.32 -3.91 15.40
N TYR A 183 -29.03 -3.88 14.27
CA TYR A 183 -30.37 -3.32 14.17
C TYR A 183 -31.41 -4.43 14.18
N ASN A 184 -32.16 -4.55 15.28
CA ASN A 184 -33.28 -5.46 15.36
C ASN A 184 -34.50 -4.85 14.66
N LYS A 185 -34.91 -5.44 13.53
CA LYS A 185 -35.98 -4.91 12.67
C LYS A 185 -37.35 -4.94 13.33
N LYS A 186 -37.60 -5.93 14.20
CA LYS A 186 -38.88 -6.14 14.88
C LYS A 186 -39.09 -5.16 16.04
N LEU A 187 -38.08 -5.02 16.89
CA LEU A 187 -38.08 -4.12 18.05
C LEU A 187 -37.74 -2.67 17.67
N LYS A 188 -37.28 -2.44 16.43
CA LYS A 188 -36.74 -1.16 15.96
C LYS A 188 -35.67 -0.60 16.89
N ARG A 189 -34.79 -1.48 17.37
CA ARG A 189 -33.74 -1.15 18.33
C ARG A 189 -32.37 -1.33 17.68
N LEU A 190 -31.56 -0.28 17.75
CA LEU A 190 -30.16 -0.31 17.36
C LEU A 190 -29.29 -0.52 18.61
N SER A 191 -28.49 -1.57 18.60
CA SER A 191 -27.39 -1.77 19.56
C SER A 191 -26.08 -1.40 18.88
N PHE A 192 -25.16 -0.78 19.61
CA PHE A 192 -23.86 -0.35 19.09
C PHE A 192 -22.74 -0.72 20.06
N ALA A 193 -21.60 -1.14 19.52
CA ALA A 193 -20.33 -1.21 20.22
C ALA A 193 -19.21 -0.75 19.26
N GLY A 194 -18.21 -0.05 19.79
CA GLY A 194 -17.07 0.43 19.02
C GLY A 194 -15.76 0.08 19.71
N ALA A 195 -14.77 -0.32 18.92
CA ALA A 195 -13.36 -0.37 19.27
C ALA A 195 -12.68 0.82 18.58
N ASN A 196 -12.37 1.86 19.35
CA ASN A 196 -11.76 3.13 18.90
C ASN A 196 -12.53 3.93 17.81
N ASN A 197 -13.68 3.45 17.35
CA ASN A 197 -14.51 4.12 16.36
C ASN A 197 -15.89 4.54 16.94
N PRO A 198 -16.30 5.81 16.82
CA PRO A 198 -17.58 6.31 17.33
C PRO A 198 -18.75 6.07 16.36
N LEU A 199 -19.97 6.19 16.88
CA LEU A 199 -21.22 6.26 16.10
C LEU A 199 -21.82 7.65 16.21
N TYR A 200 -22.18 8.24 15.07
CA TYR A 200 -22.92 9.49 15.01
C TYR A 200 -24.41 9.22 14.77
N LEU A 201 -25.26 9.74 15.67
CA LEU A 201 -26.72 9.71 15.52
C LEU A 201 -27.23 11.13 15.32
N VAL A 202 -27.72 11.42 14.12
CA VAL A 202 -28.38 12.69 13.78
C VAL A 202 -29.87 12.43 13.60
N ARG A 203 -30.71 13.19 14.30
CA ARG A 203 -32.17 13.11 14.19
C ARG A 203 -32.77 14.51 14.16
N ASN A 204 -33.77 14.72 13.31
CA ASN A 204 -34.62 15.90 13.44
C ASN A 204 -35.36 15.81 14.78
N LYS A 205 -35.50 16.94 15.47
CA LYS A 205 -36.25 17.03 16.73
C LYS A 205 -37.72 16.76 16.52
#